data_AF-A0A515KLP1-F1
#
_entry.id   AF-A0A515KLP1-F1
#
_cell.length_a   1.000
_cell.length_b   1.000
_cell.length_c   1.000
_cell.angle_alpha   90.00
_cell.angle_beta   90.00
_cell.angle_gamma   90.00
#
_symmetry.space_group_name_H-M   'P 1'
#
loop_
_entity.id
_entity.type
_entity.pdbx_description
1 polymer ?
#
loop_
_entity_poly.entity_id
_entity_poly.type
_entity_poly.pdbx_seq_one_letter_code
_entity_poly.pdbx_strand_id
1 'polypeptide(L)'
;MSISEKILKRHAKFARLKWSAGIVPEMPNYDTFIAAIKQRETSDPAHRALMKKMRERTRGLNYAIERNGPSLFCDVYLRNFLREFNSRIYRGKGNEQPTSFNVLRSFVEPDEIAMSLNLLEERFYQFNLFDYIDFVTGPTVSSTAQEADFEELVIYELNSLGAFSSVSLPGFESLIFCGAALVREGNEISILGIFGNDVENFEPMDQIDPASIPAQRRELLKEGAQDHSAELLFDSDKFYPLLVMSRIDLSSHTTQVRYLLHESKDAFRVITDDPTIWDQHFKPPPTNITYSLKELSKHQHLFDFLNSMLQFPSFYQKEEDGFYVERHPTALKMSGGATEIRKLKSSLETHFWLNYRDVLTLPPRLETAKNLEVPRPDFKIETRGYWKTLAMGAVGADRNGNPVHGKTWVVEHLSWREATASEVTPSATFTVNQDQTEEVGFVYVMRSAMHGKNIFKIGFTLHDPEDRAASLSSTSGQPDALFVVVTWKVRAPRAIEKSVHRELGQYRLNDRREFFHLKLEAIRKKIDEIVDRSNARVH
;
A
#
# COMPACT_ATOMS: atom_id res chain seq x y z
N MET A 1 -23.98 -18.07 5.41
CA MET A 1 -23.67 -17.24 6.60
C MET A 1 -24.31 -15.88 6.41
N SER A 2 -24.71 -15.19 7.48
CA SER A 2 -25.34 -13.88 7.36
C SER A 2 -24.32 -12.83 6.94
N ILE A 3 -24.63 -12.04 5.91
CA ILE A 3 -23.88 -10.85 5.54
C ILE A 3 -23.73 -9.96 6.78
N SER A 4 -22.52 -9.50 7.08
CA SER A 4 -22.29 -8.66 8.25
C SER A 4 -23.03 -7.33 8.14
N GLU A 5 -23.36 -6.73 9.28
CA GLU A 5 -24.00 -5.40 9.31
C GLU A 5 -23.12 -4.33 8.64
N LYS A 6 -21.79 -4.45 8.76
CA LYS A 6 -20.83 -3.56 8.09
C LYS A 6 -20.97 -3.63 6.57
N ILE A 7 -21.05 -4.83 5.99
CA ILE A 7 -21.24 -5.04 4.55
C ILE A 7 -22.61 -4.51 4.10
N LEU A 8 -23.68 -4.77 4.86
CA LEU A 8 -25.02 -4.26 4.55
C LEU A 8 -25.07 -2.72 4.52
N LYS A 9 -24.40 -2.04 5.47
CA LYS A 9 -24.29 -0.58 5.47
C LYS A 9 -23.50 -0.08 4.25
N ARG A 10 -22.36 -0.70 3.95
CA ARG A 10 -21.52 -0.37 2.79
C ARG A 10 -22.29 -0.53 1.47
N HIS A 11 -23.09 -1.59 1.35
CA HIS A 11 -24.01 -1.82 0.24
C HIS A 11 -24.98 -0.64 0.03
N ALA A 12 -25.62 -0.18 1.11
CA ALA A 12 -26.52 0.98 1.04
C ALA A 12 -25.79 2.27 0.60
N LYS A 13 -24.54 2.47 1.01
CA LYS A 13 -23.72 3.61 0.56
C LYS A 13 -23.45 3.55 -0.95
N PHE A 14 -23.05 2.39 -1.48
CA PHE A 14 -22.81 2.23 -2.93
C PHE A 14 -24.07 2.43 -3.75
N ALA A 15 -25.24 2.01 -3.25
CA ALA A 15 -26.52 2.25 -3.91
C ALA A 15 -26.82 3.75 -4.08
N ARG A 16 -26.44 4.59 -3.12
CA ARG A 16 -26.61 6.06 -3.19
C ARG A 16 -25.69 6.70 -4.24
N LEU A 17 -24.51 6.13 -4.47
CA LEU A 17 -23.53 6.60 -5.47
C LEU A 17 -24.00 6.34 -6.92
N LYS A 18 -25.08 5.58 -7.15
CA LYS A 18 -25.68 5.34 -8.48
C LYS A 18 -25.94 6.63 -9.26
N TRP A 19 -26.30 7.72 -8.58
CA TRP A 19 -26.63 9.00 -9.23
C TRP A 19 -25.42 9.70 -9.85
N SER A 20 -24.19 9.39 -9.43
CA SER A 20 -22.96 9.93 -10.05
C SER A 20 -22.50 9.15 -11.30
N ALA A 21 -23.22 8.09 -11.68
CA ALA A 21 -22.69 7.10 -12.59
C ALA A 21 -23.02 7.34 -14.08
N GLY A 22 -23.71 8.41 -14.45
CA GLY A 22 -24.06 8.63 -15.87
C GLY A 22 -24.59 10.00 -16.25
N ILE A 23 -24.37 11.04 -15.44
CA ILE A 23 -24.77 12.40 -15.83
C ILE A 23 -23.67 12.97 -16.72
N VAL A 24 -23.78 12.73 -18.03
CA VAL A 24 -22.78 13.12 -19.04
C VAL A 24 -23.47 13.89 -20.17
N PRO A 25 -22.76 14.81 -20.86
CA PRO A 25 -23.36 15.62 -21.93
C PRO A 25 -24.05 14.80 -23.03
N GLU A 26 -23.59 13.56 -23.25
CA GLU A 26 -24.14 12.63 -24.25
C GLU A 26 -25.49 12.01 -23.84
N MET A 27 -25.96 12.19 -22.60
CA MET A 27 -27.22 11.63 -22.11
C MET A 27 -28.43 12.30 -22.78
N PRO A 28 -29.48 11.53 -23.17
CA PRO A 28 -30.75 12.10 -23.59
C PRO A 28 -31.33 13.02 -22.50
N ASN A 29 -31.66 14.26 -22.85
CA ASN A 29 -32.17 15.30 -21.95
C ASN A 29 -31.15 15.86 -20.93
N TYR A 30 -29.83 15.74 -21.18
CA TYR A 30 -28.81 16.33 -20.31
C TYR A 30 -29.08 17.81 -20.00
N ASP A 31 -29.31 18.64 -21.02
CA ASP A 31 -29.55 20.08 -20.83
C ASP A 31 -30.77 20.37 -19.96
N THR A 32 -31.87 19.64 -20.18
CA THR A 32 -33.10 19.74 -19.38
C THR A 32 -32.84 19.36 -17.93
N PHE A 33 -32.08 18.29 -17.71
CA PHE A 33 -31.73 17.82 -16.36
C PHE A 33 -30.84 18.84 -15.62
N ILE A 34 -29.81 19.37 -16.28
CA ILE A 34 -28.92 20.39 -15.72
C ILE A 34 -29.68 21.70 -15.44
N ALA A 35 -30.58 22.11 -16.34
CA ALA A 35 -31.43 23.29 -16.13
C ALA A 35 -32.33 23.11 -14.89
N ALA A 36 -32.93 21.93 -14.71
CA ALA A 36 -33.75 21.62 -13.54
C ALA A 36 -32.95 21.67 -12.23
N ILE A 37 -31.72 21.14 -12.20
CA ILE A 37 -30.83 21.25 -11.03
C ILE A 37 -30.52 22.72 -10.72
N LYS A 38 -30.11 23.51 -11.74
CA LYS A 38 -29.79 24.93 -11.57
C LYS A 38 -31.00 25.74 -11.07
N GLN A 39 -32.19 25.46 -11.59
CA GLN A 39 -33.43 26.08 -11.12
C GLN A 39 -33.73 25.71 -9.67
N ARG A 40 -33.50 24.45 -9.27
CA ARG A 40 -33.70 24.02 -7.88
C ARG A 40 -32.70 24.67 -6.93
N GLU A 41 -31.45 24.84 -7.34
CA GLU A 41 -30.44 25.56 -6.56
C GLU A 41 -30.82 27.03 -6.32
N THR A 42 -31.54 27.68 -7.25
CA THR A 42 -32.04 29.05 -7.07
C THR A 42 -33.33 29.13 -6.26
N SER A 43 -34.27 28.20 -6.47
CA SER A 43 -35.62 28.25 -5.88
C SER A 43 -35.78 27.55 -4.52
N ASP A 44 -34.92 26.59 -4.18
CA ASP A 44 -35.01 25.78 -2.96
C ASP A 44 -33.77 26.04 -2.05
N PRO A 45 -33.92 26.84 -0.96
CA PRO A 45 -32.83 27.11 -0.03
C PRO A 45 -32.23 25.87 0.62
N ALA A 46 -33.04 24.82 0.87
CA ALA A 46 -32.57 23.58 1.49
C ALA A 46 -31.70 22.80 0.50
N HIS A 47 -32.12 22.71 -0.77
CA HIS A 47 -31.32 22.11 -1.84
C HIS A 47 -30.00 22.87 -2.05
N ARG A 48 -30.03 24.21 -2.06
CA ARG A 48 -28.81 25.02 -2.15
C ARG A 48 -27.84 24.76 -1.00
N ALA A 49 -28.36 24.68 0.23
CA ALA A 49 -27.55 24.38 1.41
C ALA A 49 -26.94 22.98 1.33
N LEU A 50 -27.69 21.98 0.85
CA LEU A 50 -27.19 20.64 0.60
C LEU A 50 -26.07 20.63 -0.44
N MET A 51 -26.27 21.24 -1.61
CA MET A 51 -25.26 21.31 -2.67
C MET A 51 -23.99 22.06 -2.23
N LYS A 52 -24.13 23.08 -1.38
CA LYS A 52 -22.98 23.74 -0.75
C LYS A 52 -22.24 22.79 0.19
N LYS A 53 -22.95 22.11 1.09
CA LYS A 53 -22.37 21.13 2.03
C LYS A 53 -21.66 20.00 1.29
N MET A 54 -22.27 19.45 0.23
CA MET A 54 -21.67 18.42 -0.61
C MET A 54 -20.36 18.90 -1.23
N ARG A 55 -20.35 20.09 -1.88
CA ARG A 55 -19.13 20.66 -2.48
C ARG A 55 -18.02 20.89 -1.45
N GLU A 56 -18.34 21.46 -0.30
CA GLU A 56 -17.37 21.73 0.76
C GLU A 56 -16.80 20.44 1.36
N ARG A 57 -17.65 19.42 1.55
CA ARG A 57 -17.21 18.10 2.03
C ARG A 57 -16.33 17.39 1.01
N THR A 58 -16.73 17.34 -0.26
CA THR A 58 -15.93 16.74 -1.34
C THR A 58 -14.55 17.40 -1.46
N ARG A 59 -14.48 18.74 -1.43
CA ARG A 59 -13.19 19.45 -1.47
C ARG A 59 -12.34 19.16 -0.25
N GLY A 60 -12.95 19.10 0.94
CA GLY A 60 -12.27 18.71 2.17
C GLY A 60 -11.69 17.31 2.08
N LEU A 61 -12.49 16.33 1.64
CA LEU A 61 -12.11 14.91 1.60
C LEU A 61 -10.97 14.70 0.61
N ASN A 62 -11.10 15.22 -0.61
CA ASN A 62 -10.04 15.13 -1.61
C ASN A 62 -8.73 15.73 -1.08
N TYR A 63 -8.79 16.90 -0.45
CA TYR A 63 -7.59 17.55 0.06
C TYR A 63 -6.95 16.75 1.21
N ALA A 64 -7.76 16.32 2.18
CA ALA A 64 -7.31 15.65 3.38
C ALA A 64 -6.80 14.23 3.08
N ILE A 65 -7.61 13.40 2.40
CA ILE A 65 -7.27 12.00 2.13
C ILE A 65 -6.03 11.93 1.24
N GLU A 66 -5.87 12.76 0.20
CA GLU A 66 -4.65 12.73 -0.61
C GLU A 66 -3.35 12.99 0.17
N ARG A 67 -3.44 13.55 1.39
CA ARG A 67 -2.29 14.07 2.13
C ARG A 67 -2.17 13.53 3.55
N ASN A 68 -3.08 12.67 3.98
CA ASN A 68 -3.13 12.17 5.36
C ASN A 68 -2.42 10.82 5.54
N GLY A 69 -1.80 10.26 4.50
CA GLY A 69 -1.03 9.02 4.57
C GLY A 69 0.42 9.20 5.02
N PRO A 70 1.12 8.11 5.38
CA PRO A 70 2.53 8.13 5.77
C PRO A 70 3.50 8.23 4.59
N SER A 71 3.03 8.26 3.34
CA SER A 71 3.87 8.29 2.13
C SER A 71 4.76 7.06 1.95
N LEU A 72 4.26 5.91 2.41
CA LEU A 72 4.83 4.59 2.11
C LEU A 72 4.39 4.10 0.72
N PHE A 73 5.00 3.04 0.22
CA PHE A 73 4.77 2.56 -1.14
C PHE A 73 3.30 2.24 -1.44
N CYS A 74 2.67 1.43 -0.60
CA CYS A 74 1.26 1.06 -0.77
C CYS A 74 0.33 2.29 -0.67
N ASP A 75 0.58 3.16 0.32
CA ASP A 75 -0.17 4.39 0.57
C ASP A 75 -0.22 5.30 -0.68
N VAL A 76 0.93 5.53 -1.32
CA VAL A 76 1.02 6.37 -2.52
C VAL A 76 0.16 5.80 -3.65
N TYR A 77 0.25 4.49 -3.91
CA TYR A 77 -0.55 3.85 -4.96
C TYR A 77 -2.04 3.83 -4.65
N LEU A 78 -2.44 3.49 -3.43
CA LEU A 78 -3.85 3.50 -3.03
C LEU A 78 -4.47 4.89 -3.20
N ARG A 79 -3.75 5.95 -2.82
CA ARG A 79 -4.21 7.33 -3.02
C ARG A 79 -4.24 7.74 -4.49
N ASN A 80 -3.29 7.29 -5.30
CA ASN A 80 -3.29 7.53 -6.75
C ASN A 80 -4.49 6.86 -7.43
N PHE A 81 -4.79 5.61 -7.10
CA PHE A 81 -5.99 4.92 -7.60
C PHE A 81 -7.27 5.59 -7.11
N LEU A 82 -7.34 5.99 -5.83
CA LEU A 82 -8.49 6.72 -5.30
C LEU A 82 -8.75 8.01 -6.09
N ARG A 83 -7.68 8.78 -6.39
CA ARG A 83 -7.76 10.00 -7.19
C ARG A 83 -8.32 9.72 -8.58
N GLU A 84 -7.85 8.66 -9.23
CA GLU A 84 -8.36 8.26 -10.55
C GLU A 84 -9.84 7.85 -10.50
N PHE A 85 -10.24 7.04 -9.52
CA PHE A 85 -11.63 6.61 -9.38
C PHE A 85 -12.58 7.80 -9.15
N ASN A 86 -12.17 8.72 -8.29
CA ASN A 86 -12.92 9.94 -8.00
C ASN A 86 -12.94 10.91 -9.19
N SER A 87 -11.84 11.03 -9.95
CA SER A 87 -11.78 11.82 -11.18
C SER A 87 -12.88 11.40 -12.17
N ARG A 88 -13.07 10.08 -12.36
CA ARG A 88 -14.13 9.53 -13.22
C ARG A 88 -15.53 9.81 -12.69
N ILE A 89 -15.73 9.70 -11.38
CA ILE A 89 -16.99 10.05 -10.71
C ILE A 89 -17.33 11.53 -10.92
N TYR A 90 -16.36 12.43 -10.74
CA TYR A 90 -16.57 13.87 -10.91
C TYR A 90 -16.86 14.28 -12.35
N ARG A 91 -16.39 13.50 -13.33
CA ARG A 91 -16.73 13.65 -14.75
C ARG A 91 -18.09 13.03 -15.12
N GLY A 92 -18.85 12.49 -14.15
CA GLY A 92 -20.12 11.81 -14.40
C GLY A 92 -19.97 10.42 -15.02
N LYS A 93 -18.75 9.92 -15.16
CA LYS A 93 -18.40 8.64 -15.78
C LYS A 93 -18.14 7.57 -14.71
N GLY A 94 -18.87 7.62 -13.60
CA GLY A 94 -18.70 6.68 -12.48
C GLY A 94 -18.95 5.20 -12.85
N ASN A 95 -19.69 4.92 -13.93
CA ASN A 95 -19.85 3.56 -14.48
C ASN A 95 -18.65 3.08 -15.30
N GLU A 96 -17.77 3.98 -15.74
CA GLU A 96 -16.61 3.67 -16.58
C GLU A 96 -15.33 3.63 -15.74
N GLN A 97 -15.36 2.94 -14.60
CA GLN A 97 -14.16 2.75 -13.76
C GLN A 97 -13.10 1.91 -14.50
N PRO A 98 -11.80 2.10 -14.21
CA PRO A 98 -10.76 1.30 -14.84
C PRO A 98 -10.86 -0.16 -14.39
N THR A 99 -10.23 -1.07 -15.13
CA THR A 99 -10.28 -2.51 -14.87
C THR A 99 -9.73 -2.89 -13.49
N SER A 100 -8.74 -2.15 -12.97
CA SER A 100 -8.20 -2.30 -11.62
C SER A 100 -9.26 -2.11 -10.52
N PHE A 101 -10.34 -1.39 -10.79
CA PHE A 101 -11.45 -1.22 -9.84
C PHE A 101 -12.14 -2.54 -9.49
N ASN A 102 -12.02 -3.58 -10.32
CA ASN A 102 -12.58 -4.91 -10.00
C ASN A 102 -11.99 -5.49 -8.70
N VAL A 103 -10.70 -5.25 -8.45
CA VAL A 103 -10.01 -5.65 -7.20
C VAL A 103 -10.01 -4.49 -6.20
N LEU A 104 -9.68 -3.28 -6.66
CA LEU A 104 -9.46 -2.13 -5.78
C LEU A 104 -10.73 -1.49 -5.22
N ARG A 105 -11.91 -1.83 -5.74
CA ARG A 105 -13.19 -1.42 -5.14
C ARG A 105 -13.31 -1.84 -3.67
N SER A 106 -12.74 -2.99 -3.30
CA SER A 106 -12.78 -3.52 -1.94
C SER A 106 -12.07 -2.58 -0.94
N PHE A 107 -11.13 -1.75 -1.40
CA PHE A 107 -10.34 -0.83 -0.56
C PHE A 107 -11.04 0.50 -0.28
N VAL A 108 -12.11 0.81 -1.01
CA VAL A 108 -12.76 2.13 -0.95
C VAL A 108 -14.20 2.04 -0.49
N GLU A 109 -14.70 3.05 0.20
CA GLU A 109 -16.12 3.19 0.52
C GLU A 109 -16.68 4.54 0.05
N PRO A 110 -17.96 4.62 -0.35
CA PRO A 110 -18.59 5.89 -0.67
C PRO A 110 -18.78 6.74 0.59
N ASP A 111 -18.56 8.05 0.47
CA ASP A 111 -19.03 8.99 1.47
C ASP A 111 -20.56 9.15 1.37
N GLU A 112 -21.24 9.34 2.50
CA GLU A 112 -22.70 9.42 2.52
C GLU A 112 -23.26 10.76 2.04
N ILE A 113 -22.43 11.80 2.04
CA ILE A 113 -22.80 13.17 1.71
C ILE A 113 -22.06 13.60 0.45
N ALA A 114 -20.76 13.39 0.37
CA ALA A 114 -19.97 13.64 -0.82
C ALA A 114 -20.21 12.54 -1.85
N MET A 115 -20.35 12.93 -3.12
CA MET A 115 -20.39 11.97 -4.24
C MET A 115 -18.97 11.55 -4.59
N SER A 116 -18.28 10.94 -3.64
CA SER A 116 -16.87 10.52 -3.76
C SER A 116 -16.63 9.23 -2.99
N LEU A 117 -15.56 8.54 -3.37
CA LEU A 117 -14.99 7.41 -2.66
C LEU A 117 -13.93 7.90 -1.68
N ASN A 118 -13.83 7.21 -0.55
CA ASN A 118 -12.80 7.35 0.48
C ASN A 118 -12.09 6.00 0.64
N LEU A 119 -10.85 6.01 1.13
CA LEU A 119 -10.20 4.79 1.61
C LEU A 119 -10.87 4.32 2.90
N LEU A 120 -10.90 3.01 3.10
CA LEU A 120 -11.31 2.38 4.36
C LEU A 120 -10.31 2.72 5.50
N GLU A 121 -10.58 2.22 6.70
CA GLU A 121 -9.61 2.31 7.80
C GLU A 121 -8.28 1.65 7.40
N GLU A 122 -7.17 2.34 7.63
CA GLU A 122 -5.82 1.90 7.22
C GLU A 122 -4.97 1.57 8.45
N ARG A 123 -4.28 0.42 8.41
CA ARG A 123 -3.25 0.01 9.37
C ARG A 123 -1.94 -0.18 8.63
N PHE A 124 -0.92 0.55 9.07
CA PHE A 124 0.38 0.56 8.41
C PHE A 124 1.38 -0.28 9.20
N TYR A 125 2.04 -1.18 8.49
CA TYR A 125 3.08 -2.06 9.03
C TYR A 125 4.34 -1.91 8.21
N GLN A 126 5.48 -1.97 8.89
CA GLN A 126 6.81 -2.03 8.28
C GLN A 126 7.61 -3.15 8.93
N PHE A 127 8.25 -3.99 8.13
CA PHE A 127 9.09 -5.06 8.64
C PHE A 127 10.16 -5.43 7.61
N ASN A 128 11.24 -6.05 8.08
CA ASN A 128 12.20 -6.64 7.17
C ASN A 128 11.57 -7.86 6.51
N LEU A 129 11.56 -7.87 5.17
CA LEU A 129 10.96 -8.93 4.40
C LEU A 129 11.61 -10.30 4.65
N PHE A 130 12.90 -10.33 4.97
CA PHE A 130 13.59 -11.57 5.31
C PHE A 130 12.98 -12.23 6.57
N ASP A 131 12.70 -11.44 7.61
CA ASP A 131 12.10 -11.96 8.85
C ASP A 131 10.71 -12.56 8.58
N TYR A 132 9.96 -11.95 7.66
CA TYR A 132 8.66 -12.47 7.22
C TYR A 132 8.81 -13.78 6.43
N ILE A 133 9.77 -13.83 5.51
CA ILE A 133 9.99 -15.01 4.68
C ILE A 133 10.50 -16.18 5.53
N ASP A 134 11.43 -15.94 6.46
CA ASP A 134 11.89 -16.93 7.45
C ASP A 134 10.72 -17.49 8.28
N PHE A 135 9.77 -16.62 8.66
CA PHE A 135 8.55 -17.07 9.33
C PHE A 135 7.72 -18.01 8.45
N VAL A 136 7.33 -17.61 7.23
CA VAL A 136 6.43 -18.40 6.38
C VAL A 136 7.06 -19.69 5.85
N THR A 137 8.41 -19.77 5.83
CA THR A 137 9.16 -20.98 5.49
C THR A 137 9.43 -21.90 6.69
N GLY A 138 9.08 -21.45 7.90
CA GLY A 138 9.29 -22.21 9.13
C GLY A 138 8.41 -23.46 9.24
N PRO A 139 8.89 -24.54 9.89
CA PRO A 139 8.20 -25.85 9.95
C PRO A 139 6.85 -25.84 10.67
N THR A 140 6.53 -24.76 11.40
CA THR A 140 5.30 -24.60 12.18
C THR A 140 4.20 -23.81 11.45
N VAL A 141 4.48 -23.23 10.28
CA VAL A 141 3.47 -22.46 9.53
C VAL A 141 2.64 -23.43 8.69
N SER A 142 1.59 -23.96 9.32
CA SER A 142 0.67 -24.93 8.71
C SER A 142 -0.73 -24.35 8.40
N SER A 143 -1.00 -23.10 8.75
CA SER A 143 -2.37 -22.55 8.67
C SER A 143 -2.63 -21.89 7.32
N THR A 144 -3.63 -22.35 6.58
CA THR A 144 -4.23 -21.52 5.53
C THR A 144 -4.97 -20.36 6.19
N ALA A 145 -4.81 -19.14 5.65
CA ALA A 145 -5.49 -17.97 6.17
C ALA A 145 -7.00 -18.15 6.18
N GLN A 146 -7.63 -17.76 7.28
CA GLN A 146 -9.06 -17.84 7.50
C GLN A 146 -9.68 -16.44 7.57
N GLU A 147 -11.00 -16.36 7.37
CA GLU A 147 -11.74 -15.10 7.44
C GLU A 147 -11.56 -14.38 8.80
N ALA A 148 -11.45 -15.15 9.88
CA ALA A 148 -11.29 -14.65 11.24
C ALA A 148 -9.93 -13.96 11.48
N ASP A 149 -8.93 -14.22 10.64
CA ASP A 149 -7.58 -13.67 10.78
C ASP A 149 -7.52 -12.19 10.38
N PHE A 150 -8.52 -11.70 9.62
CA PHE A 150 -8.56 -10.34 9.10
C PHE A 150 -9.81 -9.60 9.55
N GLU A 151 -9.62 -8.38 10.05
CA GLU A 151 -10.74 -7.51 10.34
C GLU A 151 -11.47 -7.09 9.06
N GLU A 152 -12.80 -7.12 9.10
CA GLU A 152 -13.62 -6.78 7.95
C GLU A 152 -13.54 -5.29 7.60
N LEU A 153 -13.31 -5.01 6.31
CA LEU A 153 -13.24 -3.65 5.77
C LEU A 153 -12.14 -2.78 6.41
N VAL A 154 -11.00 -3.38 6.76
CA VAL A 154 -9.78 -2.70 7.18
C VAL A 154 -8.67 -3.00 6.18
N ILE A 155 -7.94 -1.97 5.77
CA ILE A 155 -6.77 -2.08 4.89
C ILE A 155 -5.55 -2.36 5.76
N TYR A 156 -4.86 -3.45 5.48
CA TYR A 156 -3.55 -3.78 6.02
C TYR A 156 -2.50 -3.41 4.98
N GLU A 157 -1.69 -2.39 5.25
CA GLU A 157 -0.57 -2.00 4.39
C GLU A 157 0.74 -2.53 4.94
N LEU A 158 1.26 -3.57 4.30
CA LEU A 158 2.49 -4.27 4.66
C LEU A 158 3.62 -3.71 3.81
N ASN A 159 4.55 -2.97 4.41
CA ASN A 159 5.63 -2.32 3.67
C ASN A 159 6.99 -2.93 4.05
N SER A 160 7.86 -3.09 3.07
CA SER A 160 9.24 -3.49 3.32
C SER A 160 10.01 -2.37 4.02
N LEU A 161 10.86 -2.75 4.97
CA LEU A 161 11.71 -1.82 5.71
C LEU A 161 13.08 -1.67 5.03
N GLY A 162 13.47 -0.43 4.72
CA GLY A 162 14.77 -0.09 4.11
C GLY A 162 14.67 0.24 2.63
N ALA A 163 15.79 0.67 2.02
CA ALA A 163 15.88 0.90 0.59
C ALA A 163 15.82 -0.46 -0.14
N PHE A 164 14.76 -0.65 -0.93
CA PHE A 164 14.59 -1.74 -1.90
C PHE A 164 15.14 -3.11 -1.47
N SER A 165 14.42 -3.84 -0.61
CA SER A 165 14.76 -5.23 -0.32
C SER A 165 14.69 -6.07 -1.60
N SER A 166 15.79 -6.68 -2.03
CA SER A 166 15.83 -7.52 -3.22
C SER A 166 15.29 -8.93 -2.92
N VAL A 167 14.33 -9.36 -3.73
CA VAL A 167 13.83 -10.73 -3.73
C VAL A 167 14.10 -11.28 -5.11
N SER A 168 15.00 -12.25 -5.20
CA SER A 168 15.22 -12.98 -6.43
C SER A 168 14.19 -14.11 -6.52
N LEU A 169 13.26 -13.95 -7.45
CA LEU A 169 12.29 -14.98 -7.80
C LEU A 169 12.80 -15.76 -9.01
N PRO A 170 12.40 -17.03 -9.20
CA PRO A 170 12.68 -17.72 -10.45
C PRO A 170 12.11 -16.92 -11.62
N GLY A 171 12.97 -16.53 -12.56
CA GLY A 171 12.61 -15.68 -13.71
C GLY A 171 12.62 -14.17 -13.44
N PHE A 172 12.93 -13.72 -12.22
CA PHE A 172 13.05 -12.30 -11.84
C PHE A 172 14.29 -12.07 -10.98
N GLU A 173 15.45 -11.97 -11.63
CA GLU A 173 16.75 -11.82 -10.96
C GLU A 173 16.93 -10.42 -10.33
N SER A 174 16.35 -9.38 -10.96
CA SER A 174 16.40 -7.98 -10.53
C SER A 174 15.01 -7.41 -10.21
N LEU A 175 14.29 -8.06 -9.29
CA LEU A 175 13.00 -7.58 -8.78
C LEU A 175 13.11 -7.18 -7.31
N ILE A 176 12.47 -6.07 -6.98
CA ILE A 176 12.37 -5.56 -5.61
C ILE A 176 10.92 -5.60 -5.15
N PHE A 177 10.70 -5.99 -3.90
CA PHE A 177 9.38 -5.93 -3.27
C PHE A 177 9.29 -4.71 -2.37
N CYS A 178 8.28 -3.87 -2.61
CA CYS A 178 8.06 -2.65 -1.86
C CYS A 178 7.02 -2.83 -0.75
N GLY A 179 5.94 -3.55 -1.04
CA GLY A 179 4.87 -3.79 -0.08
C GLY A 179 3.62 -4.41 -0.70
N ALA A 180 2.68 -4.79 0.15
CA ALA A 180 1.36 -5.28 -0.23
C ALA A 180 0.26 -4.65 0.63
N ALA A 181 -0.86 -4.30 0.01
CA ALA A 181 -2.07 -3.87 0.69
C ALA A 181 -3.15 -4.97 0.60
N LEU A 182 -3.81 -5.29 1.71
CA LEU A 182 -4.82 -6.33 1.80
C LEU A 182 -6.11 -5.79 2.42
N VAL A 183 -7.27 -6.25 1.94
CA VAL A 183 -8.56 -5.96 2.55
C VAL A 183 -9.50 -7.15 2.44
N ARG A 184 -10.20 -7.48 3.55
CA ARG A 184 -11.24 -8.50 3.58
C ARG A 184 -12.64 -7.89 3.42
N GLU A 185 -13.43 -8.45 2.52
CA GLU A 185 -14.86 -8.18 2.35
C GLU A 185 -15.61 -9.53 2.30
N GLY A 186 -16.24 -9.93 3.42
CA GLY A 186 -16.84 -11.26 3.54
C GLY A 186 -15.77 -12.36 3.43
N ASN A 187 -15.99 -13.32 2.53
CA ASN A 187 -15.08 -14.46 2.31
C ASN A 187 -13.94 -14.12 1.35
N GLU A 188 -13.91 -12.89 0.83
CA GLU A 188 -12.94 -12.49 -0.18
C GLU A 188 -11.86 -11.60 0.40
N ILE A 189 -10.62 -11.86 0.02
CA ILE A 189 -9.51 -10.93 0.22
C ILE A 189 -9.07 -10.39 -1.13
N SER A 190 -8.96 -9.07 -1.21
CA SER A 190 -8.35 -8.36 -2.34
C SER A 190 -6.95 -7.92 -1.94
N ILE A 191 -5.96 -8.17 -2.81
CA ILE A 191 -4.55 -7.88 -2.56
C ILE A 191 -3.99 -7.00 -3.68
N LEU A 192 -3.20 -6.00 -3.31
CA LEU A 192 -2.39 -5.17 -4.20
C LEU A 192 -0.92 -5.26 -3.76
N GLY A 193 -0.06 -5.90 -4.54
CA GLY A 193 1.38 -5.92 -4.37
C GLY A 193 2.08 -4.87 -5.24
N ILE A 194 3.05 -4.17 -4.67
CA ILE A 194 3.91 -3.19 -5.34
C ILE A 194 5.32 -3.76 -5.45
N PHE A 195 5.79 -3.92 -6.68
CA PHE A 195 7.14 -4.36 -7.01
C PHE A 195 7.83 -3.33 -7.88
N GLY A 196 9.16 -3.37 -7.89
CA GLY A 196 9.99 -2.71 -8.89
C GLY A 196 10.62 -3.76 -9.80
N ASN A 197 10.42 -3.61 -11.10
CA ASN A 197 11.08 -4.42 -12.11
C ASN A 197 12.16 -3.59 -12.81
N ASP A 198 13.20 -4.24 -13.28
CA ASP A 198 14.33 -3.60 -13.94
C ASP A 198 13.85 -2.77 -15.15
N VAL A 199 14.29 -1.51 -15.25
CA VAL A 199 13.96 -0.63 -16.37
C VAL A 199 14.46 -1.18 -17.70
N GLU A 200 15.49 -2.02 -17.70
CA GLU A 200 15.95 -2.72 -18.91
C GLU A 200 14.91 -3.72 -19.46
N ASN A 201 14.04 -4.23 -18.58
CA ASN A 201 12.92 -5.11 -18.93
C ASN A 201 11.63 -4.34 -19.27
N PHE A 202 11.69 -3.00 -19.38
CA PHE A 202 10.51 -2.21 -19.72
C PHE A 202 10.18 -2.33 -21.22
N GLU A 203 8.99 -2.87 -21.51
CA GLU A 203 8.44 -2.88 -22.85
C GLU A 203 7.47 -1.70 -23.04
N PRO A 204 7.82 -0.68 -23.85
CA PRO A 204 6.94 0.45 -24.09
C PRO A 204 5.64 0.01 -24.76
N MET A 205 4.56 0.72 -24.44
CA MET A 205 3.27 0.48 -25.10
C MET A 205 3.25 1.12 -26.49
N ASP A 206 2.56 0.45 -27.41
CA ASP A 206 2.21 1.03 -28.69
C ASP A 206 1.25 2.20 -28.49
N GLN A 207 1.35 3.19 -29.37
CA GLN A 207 0.40 4.30 -29.42
C GLN A 207 -1.02 3.76 -29.65
N ILE A 208 -1.95 4.20 -28.82
CA ILE A 208 -3.33 3.71 -28.86
C ILE A 208 -4.04 4.39 -30.03
N ASP A 209 -4.50 3.59 -31.00
CA ASP A 209 -5.37 4.09 -32.07
C ASP A 209 -6.72 4.54 -31.49
N PRO A 210 -7.07 5.85 -31.50
CA PRO A 210 -8.35 6.32 -30.96
C PRO A 210 -9.57 5.70 -31.65
N ALA A 211 -9.43 5.22 -32.90
CA ALA A 211 -10.50 4.53 -33.62
C ALA A 211 -10.83 3.17 -32.99
N SER A 212 -9.86 2.51 -32.36
CA SER A 212 -10.03 1.23 -31.64
C SER A 212 -10.80 1.38 -30.32
N ILE A 213 -10.98 2.61 -29.82
CA ILE A 213 -11.66 2.90 -28.57
C ILE A 213 -13.15 3.22 -28.83
N PRO A 214 -14.07 2.59 -28.08
CA PRO A 214 -15.50 2.93 -28.13
C PRO A 214 -15.73 4.43 -27.92
N ALA A 215 -16.62 5.03 -28.72
CA ALA A 215 -16.85 6.48 -28.73
C ALA A 215 -17.10 7.07 -27.32
N GLN A 216 -17.85 6.34 -26.48
CA GLN A 216 -18.20 6.75 -25.10
C GLN A 216 -16.99 6.82 -24.16
N ARG A 217 -15.88 6.16 -24.50
CA ARG A 217 -14.65 6.08 -23.70
C ARG A 217 -13.51 6.94 -24.22
N ARG A 218 -13.65 7.57 -25.41
CA ARG A 218 -12.58 8.39 -26.00
C ARG A 218 -12.22 9.61 -25.16
N GLU A 219 -13.18 10.18 -24.44
CA GLU A 219 -12.99 11.31 -23.52
C GLU A 219 -12.20 10.94 -22.25
N LEU A 220 -11.98 9.65 -22.00
CA LEU A 220 -11.15 9.18 -20.89
C LEU A 220 -9.66 9.19 -21.28
N LEU A 221 -9.32 9.36 -22.57
CA LEU A 221 -7.96 9.58 -22.99
C LEU A 221 -7.50 10.96 -22.54
N LYS A 222 -6.24 11.05 -22.11
CA LYS A 222 -5.56 12.33 -21.93
C LYS A 222 -5.58 13.09 -23.26
N GLU A 223 -5.88 14.39 -23.21
CA GLU A 223 -5.74 15.28 -24.36
C GLU A 223 -4.25 15.48 -24.67
N GLY A 224 -3.87 15.32 -25.94
CA GLY A 224 -2.48 15.47 -26.39
C GLY A 224 -1.73 14.15 -26.60
N ALA A 225 -0.43 14.25 -26.90
CA ALA A 225 0.44 13.09 -27.06
C ALA A 225 0.65 12.41 -25.70
N GLN A 226 0.48 11.07 -25.66
CA GLN A 226 0.71 10.29 -24.46
C GLN A 226 2.17 9.85 -24.38
N ASP A 227 2.78 10.01 -23.20
CA ASP A 227 4.10 9.51 -22.86
C ASP A 227 3.98 8.10 -22.27
N HIS A 228 4.34 7.10 -23.08
CA HIS A 228 4.37 5.68 -22.68
C HIS A 228 5.77 5.20 -22.31
N SER A 229 6.71 6.12 -22.04
CA SER A 229 8.00 5.76 -21.46
C SER A 229 7.86 5.31 -20.00
N ALA A 230 8.86 4.55 -19.53
CA ALA A 230 8.88 4.03 -18.17
C ALA A 230 8.69 5.15 -17.14
N GLU A 231 7.75 4.94 -16.22
CA GLU A 231 7.70 5.70 -14.99
C GLU A 231 8.72 5.09 -14.03
N LEU A 232 9.57 5.91 -13.41
CA LEU A 232 10.54 5.41 -12.46
C LEU A 232 9.88 5.17 -11.10
N LEU A 233 10.27 4.08 -10.44
CA LEU A 233 9.76 3.74 -9.12
C LEU A 233 10.34 4.69 -8.07
N PHE A 234 9.56 5.70 -7.70
CA PHE A 234 9.96 6.74 -6.74
C PHE A 234 11.27 7.40 -7.19
N ASP A 235 12.29 7.47 -6.32
CA ASP A 235 13.58 8.07 -6.61
C ASP A 235 14.60 7.08 -7.20
N SER A 236 14.14 5.92 -7.70
CA SER A 236 15.00 4.91 -8.35
C SER A 236 15.34 5.29 -9.78
N ASP A 237 16.59 5.06 -10.20
CA ASP A 237 17.03 5.12 -11.60
C ASP A 237 17.03 3.76 -12.30
N LYS A 238 16.81 2.67 -11.55
CA LYS A 238 16.94 1.28 -12.04
C LYS A 238 15.63 0.54 -12.21
N PHE A 239 14.59 0.98 -11.51
CA PHE A 239 13.35 0.20 -11.39
C PHE A 239 12.16 1.01 -11.87
N TYR A 240 11.24 0.35 -12.59
CA TYR A 240 9.91 0.84 -12.87
C TYR A 240 8.86 0.03 -12.09
N PRO A 241 7.68 0.62 -11.80
CA PRO A 241 6.66 -0.06 -11.02
C PRO A 241 5.98 -1.22 -11.78
N LEU A 242 5.93 -2.37 -11.12
CA LEU A 242 5.12 -3.53 -11.48
C LEU A 242 4.11 -3.81 -10.37
N LEU A 243 2.84 -3.58 -10.67
CA LEU A 243 1.74 -3.80 -9.72
C LEU A 243 1.12 -5.17 -9.98
N VAL A 244 0.93 -5.95 -8.93
CA VAL A 244 0.34 -7.29 -8.98
C VAL A 244 -0.93 -7.28 -8.13
N MET A 245 -2.07 -7.68 -8.69
CA MET A 245 -3.33 -7.71 -7.94
C MET A 245 -3.99 -9.08 -8.03
N SER A 246 -4.59 -9.51 -6.93
CA SER A 246 -5.39 -10.73 -6.90
C SER A 246 -6.64 -10.56 -6.04
N ARG A 247 -7.67 -11.35 -6.35
CA ARG A 247 -8.82 -11.56 -5.45
C ARG A 247 -8.95 -13.05 -5.15
N ILE A 248 -9.03 -13.38 -3.88
CA ILE A 248 -9.00 -14.76 -3.37
C ILE A 248 -10.26 -14.99 -2.56
N ASP A 249 -10.90 -16.14 -2.80
CA ASP A 249 -11.97 -16.65 -1.94
C ASP A 249 -11.35 -17.58 -0.89
N LEU A 250 -11.40 -17.15 0.38
CA LEU A 250 -10.87 -17.91 1.51
C LEU A 250 -11.66 -19.19 1.78
N SER A 251 -12.96 -19.20 1.46
CA SER A 251 -13.83 -20.34 1.76
C SER A 251 -13.67 -21.47 0.75
N SER A 252 -13.50 -21.15 -0.54
CA SER A 252 -13.25 -22.15 -1.58
C SER A 252 -11.77 -22.38 -1.86
N HIS A 253 -10.87 -21.61 -1.24
CA HIS A 253 -9.43 -21.64 -1.51
C HIS A 253 -9.14 -21.45 -3.02
N THR A 254 -9.79 -20.46 -3.63
CA THR A 254 -9.60 -20.16 -5.06
C THR A 254 -9.16 -18.74 -5.33
N THR A 255 -8.19 -18.57 -6.22
CA THR A 255 -7.87 -17.28 -6.84
C THR A 255 -8.90 -17.01 -7.94
N GLN A 256 -9.68 -15.95 -7.77
CA GLN A 256 -10.79 -15.60 -8.65
C GLN A 256 -10.34 -14.80 -9.88
N VAL A 257 -9.41 -13.86 -9.70
CA VAL A 257 -8.85 -13.02 -10.77
C VAL A 257 -7.41 -12.62 -10.43
N ARG A 258 -6.60 -12.42 -11.47
CA ARG A 258 -5.21 -11.96 -11.39
C ARG A 258 -4.97 -10.79 -12.34
N TYR A 259 -4.18 -9.80 -11.92
CA TYR A 259 -3.75 -8.69 -12.76
C TYR A 259 -2.26 -8.42 -12.58
N LEU A 260 -1.59 -8.09 -13.67
CA LEU A 260 -0.27 -7.47 -13.74
C LEU A 260 -0.42 -6.12 -14.43
N LEU A 261 0.10 -5.08 -13.82
CA LEU A 261 0.05 -3.70 -14.32
C LEU A 261 1.48 -3.17 -14.41
N HIS A 262 1.97 -2.99 -15.62
CA HIS A 262 3.24 -2.30 -15.87
C HIS A 262 2.97 -0.81 -15.99
N GLU A 263 3.57 0.00 -15.14
CA GLU A 263 3.37 1.45 -15.13
C GLU A 263 4.25 2.16 -16.15
N SER A 264 3.63 3.05 -16.92
CA SER A 264 4.28 4.08 -17.71
C SER A 264 3.75 5.44 -17.25
N LYS A 265 4.42 6.53 -17.63
CA LYS A 265 4.05 7.90 -17.19
C LYS A 265 2.57 8.24 -17.35
N ASP A 266 1.98 7.86 -18.48
CA ASP A 266 0.59 8.23 -18.78
C ASP A 266 -0.42 7.09 -18.75
N ALA A 267 0.01 5.83 -18.57
CA ALA A 267 -0.88 4.68 -18.66
C ALA A 267 -0.32 3.42 -17.99
N PHE A 268 -1.19 2.41 -17.81
CA PHE A 268 -0.80 1.07 -17.39
C PHE A 268 -1.02 0.08 -18.53
N ARG A 269 -0.02 -0.77 -18.80
CA ARG A 269 -0.23 -2.01 -19.58
C ARG A 269 -0.78 -3.07 -18.63
N VAL A 270 -2.01 -3.52 -18.90
CA VAL A 270 -2.73 -4.45 -18.03
C VAL A 270 -2.77 -5.85 -18.67
N ILE A 271 -2.28 -6.85 -17.93
CA ILE A 271 -2.36 -8.28 -18.28
C ILE A 271 -3.20 -8.95 -17.19
N THR A 272 -4.21 -9.73 -17.56
CA THR A 272 -5.16 -10.29 -16.59
C THR A 272 -5.91 -11.49 -17.16
N ASP A 273 -6.56 -12.26 -16.29
CA ASP A 273 -7.48 -13.33 -16.64
C ASP A 273 -8.95 -12.98 -16.34
N ASP A 274 -9.27 -11.71 -16.04
CA ASP A 274 -10.62 -11.22 -15.77
C ASP A 274 -11.53 -11.23 -17.02
N PRO A 275 -12.54 -12.14 -17.09
CA PRO A 275 -13.38 -12.29 -18.27
C PRO A 275 -14.16 -11.01 -18.63
N THR A 276 -14.41 -10.15 -17.66
CA THR A 276 -15.30 -8.98 -17.83
C THR A 276 -14.73 -7.92 -18.76
N ILE A 277 -13.41 -7.92 -18.96
CA ILE A 277 -12.72 -6.98 -19.87
C ILE A 277 -13.11 -7.26 -21.33
N TRP A 278 -13.38 -8.53 -21.65
CA TRP A 278 -13.74 -8.96 -23.00
C TRP A 278 -15.25 -9.13 -23.19
N ASP A 279 -16.08 -8.99 -22.15
CA ASP A 279 -17.54 -9.12 -22.26
C ASP A 279 -18.21 -7.84 -22.78
N GLN A 280 -17.64 -6.66 -22.48
CA GLN A 280 -18.41 -5.41 -22.62
C GLN A 280 -18.52 -4.89 -24.06
N HIS A 281 -17.46 -4.86 -24.86
CA HIS A 281 -17.50 -4.28 -26.22
C HIS A 281 -16.45 -4.82 -27.17
N PHE A 282 -15.45 -5.53 -26.65
CA PHE A 282 -14.45 -6.22 -27.46
C PHE A 282 -14.91 -7.66 -27.59
N LYS A 283 -15.44 -8.06 -28.75
CA LYS A 283 -15.15 -9.43 -29.18
C LYS A 283 -13.71 -9.41 -29.72
N PRO A 284 -12.71 -10.00 -29.04
CA PRO A 284 -11.57 -10.49 -29.77
C PRO A 284 -11.36 -11.99 -29.49
N PRO A 285 -10.49 -12.66 -30.27
CA PRO A 285 -10.47 -14.10 -30.41
C PRO A 285 -9.92 -14.79 -29.14
N PRO A 286 -9.91 -16.14 -29.13
CA PRO A 286 -9.15 -16.94 -28.17
C PRO A 286 -7.67 -16.52 -28.01
N THR A 287 -7.09 -15.78 -28.96
CA THR A 287 -5.66 -15.42 -28.98
C THR A 287 -5.25 -14.42 -27.91
N ASN A 288 -6.04 -13.37 -27.63
CA ASN A 288 -5.64 -12.33 -26.67
C ASN A 288 -5.68 -12.83 -25.21
N ILE A 289 -6.66 -13.69 -24.92
CA ILE A 289 -6.76 -14.36 -23.63
C ILE A 289 -5.65 -15.41 -23.51
N THR A 290 -5.34 -16.16 -24.57
CA THR A 290 -4.21 -17.10 -24.60
C THR A 290 -2.89 -16.39 -24.33
N TYR A 291 -2.65 -15.22 -24.93
CA TYR A 291 -1.49 -14.39 -24.64
C TYR A 291 -1.45 -13.97 -23.17
N SER A 292 -2.55 -13.43 -22.64
CA SER A 292 -2.62 -12.98 -21.25
C SER A 292 -2.37 -14.12 -20.26
N LEU A 293 -2.93 -15.31 -20.52
CA LEU A 293 -2.70 -16.50 -19.70
C LEU A 293 -1.25 -16.97 -19.75
N LYS A 294 -0.62 -16.95 -20.94
CA LYS A 294 0.80 -17.27 -21.11
C LYS A 294 1.71 -16.28 -20.39
N GLU A 295 1.39 -14.98 -20.43
CA GLU A 295 2.16 -14.00 -19.68
C GLU A 295 1.94 -14.14 -18.16
N LEU A 296 0.71 -14.37 -17.71
CA LEU A 296 0.43 -14.63 -16.30
C LEU A 296 1.14 -15.88 -15.76
N SER A 297 1.29 -16.94 -16.57
CA SER A 297 2.00 -18.16 -16.15
C SER A 297 3.47 -17.91 -15.87
N LYS A 298 4.14 -17.07 -16.69
CA LYS A 298 5.53 -16.65 -16.44
C LYS A 298 5.70 -15.89 -15.12
N HIS A 299 4.65 -15.22 -14.66
CA HIS A 299 4.63 -14.41 -13.45
C HIS A 299 3.97 -15.10 -12.27
N GLN A 300 3.71 -16.42 -12.34
CA GLN A 300 2.98 -17.15 -11.30
C GLN A 300 3.64 -17.02 -9.91
N HIS A 301 4.97 -16.98 -9.86
CA HIS A 301 5.72 -16.83 -8.62
C HIS A 301 5.45 -15.51 -7.90
N LEU A 302 5.10 -14.43 -8.62
CA LEU A 302 4.66 -13.16 -8.00
C LEU A 302 3.33 -13.33 -7.27
N PHE A 303 2.39 -14.07 -7.87
CA PHE A 303 1.10 -14.35 -7.25
C PHE A 303 1.25 -15.30 -6.05
N ASP A 304 2.07 -16.33 -6.17
CA ASP A 304 2.35 -17.25 -5.06
C ASP A 304 2.98 -16.50 -3.87
N PHE A 305 3.97 -15.63 -4.16
CA PHE A 305 4.56 -14.75 -3.16
C PHE A 305 3.54 -13.80 -2.53
N LEU A 306 2.72 -13.14 -3.35
CA LEU A 306 1.70 -12.22 -2.86
C LEU A 306 0.65 -12.94 -1.99
N ASN A 307 0.27 -14.16 -2.37
CA ASN A 307 -0.63 -15.01 -1.59
C ASN A 307 -0.01 -15.44 -0.26
N SER A 308 1.33 -15.55 -0.18
CA SER A 308 2.01 -15.81 1.10
C SER A 308 1.79 -14.70 2.12
N MET A 309 1.49 -13.46 1.69
CA MET A 309 1.18 -12.32 2.57
C MET A 309 -0.09 -12.54 3.41
N LEU A 310 -0.91 -13.52 3.06
CA LEU A 310 -2.06 -13.94 3.86
C LEU A 310 -1.66 -14.53 5.23
N GLN A 311 -0.40 -14.90 5.43
CA GLN A 311 0.14 -15.35 6.73
C GLN A 311 0.49 -14.19 7.67
N PHE A 312 0.33 -12.94 7.24
CA PHE A 312 0.68 -11.78 8.03
C PHE A 312 0.03 -11.71 9.42
N PRO A 313 -1.26 -12.04 9.62
CA PRO A 313 -1.85 -12.04 10.97
C PRO A 313 -1.11 -12.98 11.94
N SER A 314 -0.75 -14.19 11.49
CA SER A 314 0.02 -15.16 12.27
C SER A 314 1.44 -14.67 12.55
N PHE A 315 2.07 -14.01 11.56
CA PHE A 315 3.38 -13.38 11.74
C PHE A 315 3.32 -12.27 12.79
N TYR A 316 2.33 -11.37 12.67
CA TYR A 316 2.12 -10.26 13.60
C TYR A 316 1.88 -10.77 15.02
N GLN A 317 1.06 -11.81 15.20
CA GLN A 317 0.81 -12.41 16.50
C GLN A 317 2.08 -12.99 17.14
N LYS A 318 2.93 -13.65 16.34
CA LYS A 318 4.20 -14.21 16.84
C LYS A 318 5.20 -13.11 17.24
N GLU A 319 5.20 -12.01 16.52
CA GLU A 319 6.17 -10.92 16.65
C GLU A 319 5.60 -9.69 17.38
N GLU A 320 4.42 -9.81 18.03
CA GLU A 320 3.64 -8.70 18.59
C GLU A 320 4.49 -7.80 19.51
N ASP A 321 5.24 -8.41 20.44
CA ASP A 321 6.13 -7.72 21.37
C ASP A 321 7.35 -7.05 20.71
N GLY A 322 7.66 -7.43 19.46
CA GLY A 322 8.76 -6.88 18.66
C GLY A 322 8.38 -5.59 17.93
N PHE A 323 7.09 -5.39 17.62
CA PHE A 323 6.61 -4.21 16.93
C PHE A 323 6.61 -2.98 17.85
N TYR A 324 7.04 -1.84 17.32
CA TYR A 324 6.90 -0.54 17.98
C TYR A 324 6.24 0.46 17.06
N VAL A 325 5.64 1.50 17.64
CA VAL A 325 4.97 2.56 16.87
C VAL A 325 5.99 3.62 16.43
N GLU A 326 6.13 3.81 15.13
CA GLU A 326 6.81 4.95 14.52
C GLU A 326 5.77 5.98 14.04
N ARG A 327 5.95 7.26 14.40
CA ARG A 327 5.02 8.32 14.01
C ARG A 327 5.53 9.03 12.76
N HIS A 328 4.88 8.77 11.63
CA HIS A 328 5.21 9.35 10.34
C HIS A 328 4.46 10.66 10.12
N PRO A 329 5.16 11.78 9.85
CA PRO A 329 4.49 13.04 9.51
C PRO A 329 3.81 12.92 8.14
N THR A 330 2.58 13.39 8.04
CA THR A 330 1.84 13.36 6.78
C THR A 330 2.10 14.64 5.96
N ALA A 331 1.77 14.64 4.67
CA ALA A 331 1.85 15.85 3.85
C ALA A 331 0.98 17.00 4.40
N LEU A 332 -0.10 16.69 5.13
CA LEU A 332 -0.90 17.69 5.85
C LEU A 332 -0.07 18.44 6.90
N LYS A 333 0.81 17.75 7.64
CA LYS A 333 1.69 18.39 8.61
C LYS A 333 2.70 19.31 7.94
N MET A 334 3.22 18.91 6.79
CA MET A 334 4.25 19.65 6.03
C MET A 334 3.69 20.90 5.34
N SER A 335 2.42 20.88 4.93
CA SER A 335 1.78 21.97 4.16
C SER A 335 1.50 23.29 4.91
N GLY A 336 1.93 23.44 6.16
CA GLY A 336 2.10 24.76 6.80
C GLY A 336 0.83 25.61 7.04
N GLY A 337 -0.38 25.05 7.01
CA GLY A 337 -1.59 25.75 7.47
C GLY A 337 -2.01 26.97 6.64
N ALA A 338 -1.86 26.89 5.32
CA ALA A 338 -2.35 27.88 4.36
C ALA A 338 -3.82 28.27 4.61
N THR A 339 -4.17 29.52 4.31
CA THR A 339 -5.51 30.10 4.58
C THR A 339 -6.66 29.30 3.97
N GLU A 340 -6.45 28.70 2.80
CA GLU A 340 -7.44 27.83 2.15
C GLU A 340 -7.74 26.56 2.96
N ILE A 341 -6.73 26.00 3.63
CA ILE A 341 -6.86 24.81 4.48
C ILE A 341 -7.77 25.09 5.68
N ARG A 342 -7.71 26.31 6.26
CA ARG A 342 -8.55 26.66 7.41
C ARG A 342 -10.04 26.61 7.08
N LYS A 343 -10.43 27.02 5.87
CA LYS A 343 -11.83 26.96 5.41
C LYS A 343 -12.28 25.52 5.14
N LEU A 344 -11.39 24.68 4.63
CA LEU A 344 -11.68 23.25 4.42
C LEU A 344 -11.77 22.49 5.74
N LYS A 345 -10.99 22.86 6.76
CA LYS A 345 -11.05 22.20 8.07
C LYS A 345 -12.42 22.25 8.72
N SER A 346 -13.20 23.31 8.49
CA SER A 346 -14.58 23.39 9.00
C SER A 346 -15.59 22.51 8.25
N SER A 347 -15.25 21.99 7.06
CA SER A 347 -16.17 21.15 6.27
C SER A 347 -16.09 19.65 6.58
N LEU A 348 -15.15 19.25 7.44
CA LEU A 348 -14.90 17.85 7.79
C LEU A 348 -14.63 17.64 9.27
N GLU A 349 -14.91 16.42 9.72
CA GLU A 349 -14.55 15.91 11.02
C GLU A 349 -13.03 15.87 11.22
N THR A 350 -12.57 16.05 12.46
CA THR A 350 -11.15 16.15 12.80
C THR A 350 -10.34 14.90 12.45
N HIS A 351 -10.95 13.72 12.44
CA HIS A 351 -10.27 12.46 12.17
C HIS A 351 -9.79 12.33 10.71
N PHE A 352 -10.26 13.15 9.78
CA PHE A 352 -9.70 13.21 8.42
C PHE A 352 -8.39 14.00 8.35
N TRP A 353 -8.18 14.93 9.28
CA TRP A 353 -7.06 15.89 9.29
C TRP A 353 -5.85 15.37 10.08
N LEU A 354 -5.39 14.17 9.73
CA LEU A 354 -4.29 13.50 10.43
C LEU A 354 -2.95 14.10 10.01
N ASN A 355 -2.27 14.76 10.96
CA ASN A 355 -0.91 15.28 10.77
C ASN A 355 0.17 14.20 10.92
N TYR A 356 -0.17 13.10 11.56
CA TYR A 356 0.71 11.96 11.75
C TYR A 356 -0.07 10.68 11.52
N ARG A 357 0.61 9.66 11.00
CA ARG A 357 0.15 8.29 10.96
C ARG A 357 1.08 7.44 11.80
N ASP A 358 0.47 6.54 12.56
CA ASP A 358 1.21 5.58 13.36
C ASP A 358 1.47 4.36 12.47
N VAL A 359 2.74 3.98 12.36
CA VAL A 359 3.21 2.83 11.58
C VAL A 359 3.81 1.84 12.56
N LEU A 360 3.32 0.60 12.55
CA LEU A 360 3.87 -0.46 13.38
C LEU A 360 5.09 -1.06 12.70
N THR A 361 6.26 -0.83 13.28
CA THR A 361 7.54 -1.23 12.69
C THR A 361 8.19 -2.35 13.50
N LEU A 362 8.53 -3.45 12.82
CA LEU A 362 9.43 -4.48 13.32
C LEU A 362 10.85 -4.17 12.83
N PRO A 363 11.82 -3.90 13.72
CA PRO A 363 13.19 -3.60 13.31
C PRO A 363 13.87 -4.84 12.72
N PRO A 364 14.84 -4.67 11.80
CA PRO A 364 15.49 -5.79 11.16
C PRO A 364 16.34 -6.56 12.18
N ARG A 365 16.39 -7.88 12.04
CA ARG A 365 17.36 -8.73 12.75
C ARG A 365 18.68 -8.75 11.97
N LEU A 366 19.81 -8.72 12.70
CA LEU A 366 21.14 -8.86 12.11
C LEU A 366 21.34 -10.32 11.70
N GLU A 367 21.10 -10.67 10.44
CA GLU A 367 21.40 -11.99 9.91
C GLU A 367 22.03 -11.91 8.51
N THR A 368 22.90 -12.87 8.20
CA THR A 368 23.47 -13.07 6.86
C THR A 368 22.42 -13.68 5.93
N ALA A 369 22.46 -13.31 4.65
CA ALA A 369 21.59 -13.84 3.60
C ALA A 369 21.43 -15.37 3.68
N LYS A 370 20.19 -15.86 3.57
CA LYS A 370 19.85 -17.29 3.49
C LYS A 370 18.98 -17.54 2.26
N ASN A 371 19.17 -18.69 1.64
CA ASN A 371 18.24 -19.21 0.64
C ASN A 371 17.04 -19.82 1.40
N LEU A 372 15.82 -19.36 1.10
CA LEU A 372 14.61 -19.77 1.82
C LEU A 372 13.57 -20.31 0.83
N GLU A 373 13.18 -21.57 0.96
CA GLU A 373 12.17 -22.17 0.08
C GLU A 373 10.76 -21.84 0.61
N VAL A 374 10.01 -21.01 -0.11
CA VAL A 374 8.63 -20.65 0.30
C VAL A 374 7.66 -21.67 -0.29
N PRO A 375 6.89 -22.36 0.56
CA PRO A 375 5.89 -23.31 0.07
C PRO A 375 4.84 -22.56 -0.73
N ARG A 376 4.42 -23.15 -1.86
CA ARG A 376 3.36 -22.56 -2.67
C ARG A 376 2.04 -22.60 -1.91
N PRO A 377 1.33 -21.48 -1.76
CA PRO A 377 -0.01 -21.48 -1.18
C PRO A 377 -0.97 -22.37 -1.99
N ASP A 378 -1.76 -23.22 -1.32
CA ASP A 378 -2.73 -24.13 -1.95
C ASP A 378 -4.00 -23.39 -2.40
N PHE A 379 -3.84 -22.43 -3.32
CA PHE A 379 -4.96 -21.76 -3.98
C PHE A 379 -5.07 -22.21 -5.43
N LYS A 380 -6.24 -22.72 -5.80
CA LYS A 380 -6.54 -23.11 -7.18
C LYS A 380 -7.09 -21.94 -7.97
N ILE A 381 -6.85 -21.90 -9.28
CA ILE A 381 -7.53 -20.91 -10.13
C ILE A 381 -9.01 -21.29 -10.24
N GLU A 382 -9.90 -20.31 -10.06
CA GLU A 382 -11.34 -20.50 -10.22
C GLU A 382 -11.73 -20.68 -11.69
N THR A 383 -12.46 -21.76 -11.98
CA THR A 383 -12.88 -22.15 -13.35
C THR A 383 -14.38 -22.32 -13.50
N ARG A 384 -15.17 -22.32 -12.41
CA ARG A 384 -16.62 -22.61 -12.45
C ARG A 384 -17.50 -21.38 -12.65
N GLY A 385 -16.90 -20.20 -12.71
CA GLY A 385 -17.58 -18.95 -12.97
C GLY A 385 -16.69 -17.75 -12.70
N TYR A 386 -17.28 -16.56 -12.79
CA TYR A 386 -16.58 -15.31 -12.53
C TYR A 386 -17.53 -14.24 -11.99
N TRP A 387 -16.96 -13.21 -11.37
CA TRP A 387 -17.69 -12.01 -10.99
C TRP A 387 -17.79 -11.05 -12.16
N LYS A 388 -19.01 -10.74 -12.59
CA LYS A 388 -19.29 -9.65 -13.52
C LYS A 388 -19.52 -8.34 -12.78
N THR A 389 -18.70 -7.33 -13.08
CA THR A 389 -18.88 -5.97 -12.56
C THR A 389 -20.19 -5.39 -13.09
N LEU A 390 -20.98 -4.81 -12.19
CA LEU A 390 -22.23 -4.12 -12.52
C LEU A 390 -22.04 -2.60 -12.41
N ALA A 391 -23.00 -1.86 -12.98
CA ALA A 391 -23.08 -0.42 -12.82
C ALA A 391 -23.04 0.00 -11.33
N MET A 392 -22.51 1.18 -11.06
CA MET A 392 -22.36 1.72 -9.72
C MET A 392 -23.71 1.75 -8.99
N GLY A 393 -23.75 1.09 -7.82
CA GLY A 393 -24.96 0.97 -7.00
C GLY A 393 -25.97 -0.09 -7.45
N ALA A 394 -25.75 -0.82 -8.54
CA ALA A 394 -26.57 -1.98 -8.92
C ALA A 394 -26.41 -3.13 -7.90
N VAL A 395 -27.39 -4.04 -7.85
CA VAL A 395 -27.39 -5.23 -6.99
C VAL A 395 -27.41 -6.47 -7.88
N GLY A 396 -26.43 -7.35 -7.68
CA GLY A 396 -26.38 -8.68 -8.24
C GLY A 396 -26.51 -9.74 -7.15
N ALA A 397 -26.10 -10.96 -7.45
CA ALA A 397 -26.11 -12.07 -6.50
C ALA A 397 -24.75 -12.79 -6.44
N ASP A 398 -24.41 -13.38 -5.30
CA ASP A 398 -23.27 -14.29 -5.16
C ASP A 398 -23.57 -15.71 -5.68
N ARG A 399 -22.60 -16.61 -5.52
CA ARG A 399 -22.71 -18.04 -5.88
C ARG A 399 -23.90 -18.75 -5.23
N ASN A 400 -24.33 -18.27 -4.06
CA ASN A 400 -25.38 -18.83 -3.24
C ASN A 400 -26.71 -18.06 -3.40
N GLY A 401 -26.76 -17.05 -4.27
CA GLY A 401 -27.94 -16.23 -4.49
C GLY A 401 -28.10 -15.06 -3.49
N ASN A 402 -27.13 -14.81 -2.60
CA ASN A 402 -27.21 -13.68 -1.67
C ASN A 402 -26.96 -12.36 -2.41
N PRO A 403 -27.66 -11.27 -2.05
CA PRO A 403 -27.51 -9.98 -2.72
C PRO A 403 -26.13 -9.35 -2.50
N VAL A 404 -25.46 -8.97 -3.59
CA VAL A 404 -24.14 -8.30 -3.57
C VAL A 404 -24.20 -7.04 -4.42
N HIS A 405 -23.72 -5.92 -3.91
CA HIS A 405 -23.73 -4.68 -4.69
C HIS A 405 -22.56 -4.62 -5.69
N GLY A 406 -22.80 -4.01 -6.86
CA GLY A 406 -21.81 -3.66 -7.88
C GLY A 406 -21.15 -4.84 -8.60
N LYS A 407 -21.57 -6.08 -8.31
CA LYS A 407 -21.14 -7.28 -9.04
C LYS A 407 -22.18 -8.39 -8.94
N THR A 408 -22.15 -9.31 -9.89
CA THR A 408 -22.95 -10.54 -9.86
C THR A 408 -22.10 -11.74 -10.26
N TRP A 409 -22.34 -12.88 -9.63
CA TRP A 409 -21.69 -14.13 -9.99
C TRP A 409 -22.32 -14.67 -11.27
N VAL A 410 -21.48 -15.04 -12.22
CA VAL A 410 -21.87 -15.70 -13.47
C VAL A 410 -21.33 -17.13 -13.42
N VAL A 411 -22.23 -18.10 -13.45
CA VAL A 411 -21.86 -19.52 -13.51
C VAL A 411 -21.53 -19.88 -14.95
N GLU A 412 -20.25 -20.17 -15.21
CA GLU A 412 -19.75 -20.52 -16.54
C GLU A 412 -18.47 -21.36 -16.39
N HIS A 413 -18.33 -22.44 -17.15
CA HIS A 413 -17.14 -23.27 -17.12
C HIS A 413 -16.03 -22.68 -18.00
N LEU A 414 -15.05 -22.03 -17.38
CA LEU A 414 -13.94 -21.35 -18.05
C LEU A 414 -12.78 -22.32 -18.31
N SER A 415 -12.96 -23.28 -19.23
CA SER A 415 -11.95 -24.30 -19.55
C SER A 415 -10.60 -23.73 -19.98
N TRP A 416 -10.57 -22.52 -20.53
CA TRP A 416 -9.33 -21.83 -20.90
C TRP A 416 -8.47 -21.43 -19.70
N ARG A 417 -9.03 -21.31 -18.49
CA ARG A 417 -8.27 -21.10 -17.25
C ARG A 417 -7.57 -22.36 -16.73
N GLU A 418 -8.01 -23.54 -17.16
CA GLU A 418 -7.43 -24.82 -16.73
C GLU A 418 -6.03 -25.04 -17.32
N ALA A 419 -5.77 -24.52 -18.53
CA ALA A 419 -4.51 -24.70 -19.26
C ALA A 419 -3.30 -24.04 -18.59
N THR A 420 -3.50 -23.13 -17.62
CA THR A 420 -2.43 -22.39 -16.93
C THR A 420 -1.93 -23.07 -15.67
N ALA A 421 -2.62 -24.12 -15.18
CA ALA A 421 -2.30 -24.78 -13.91
C ALA A 421 -1.30 -25.94 -14.03
N SER A 422 -1.06 -26.47 -15.24
CA SER A 422 -0.36 -27.74 -15.45
C SER A 422 1.17 -27.66 -15.62
N GLU A 423 1.78 -26.48 -15.62
CA GLU A 423 3.24 -26.31 -15.81
C GLU A 423 3.98 -25.73 -14.59
N VAL A 424 3.36 -25.69 -13.42
CA VAL A 424 3.93 -24.98 -12.26
C VAL A 424 4.43 -25.95 -11.21
N THR A 425 5.71 -25.85 -10.87
CA THR A 425 6.38 -26.60 -9.80
C THR A 425 5.63 -26.44 -8.46
N PRO A 426 5.47 -27.51 -7.66
CA PRO A 426 4.71 -27.48 -6.40
C PRO A 426 5.32 -26.58 -5.31
N SER A 427 6.61 -26.30 -5.39
CA SER A 427 7.30 -25.30 -4.57
C SER A 427 7.99 -24.30 -5.50
N ALA A 428 8.03 -23.03 -5.08
CA ALA A 428 8.88 -22.03 -5.70
C ALA A 428 10.04 -21.76 -4.73
N THR A 429 11.28 -21.82 -5.22
CA THR A 429 12.44 -21.45 -4.42
C THR A 429 12.63 -19.94 -4.52
N PHE A 430 12.63 -19.25 -3.39
CA PHE A 430 12.81 -17.80 -3.33
C PHE A 430 14.20 -17.52 -2.73
N THR A 431 14.99 -16.68 -3.38
CA THR A 431 16.24 -16.21 -2.75
C THR A 431 16.03 -14.80 -2.28
N VAL A 432 16.05 -14.59 -0.97
CA VAL A 432 15.98 -13.26 -0.38
C VAL A 432 17.40 -12.77 -0.20
N ASN A 433 17.82 -11.89 -1.09
CA ASN A 433 19.11 -11.23 -0.97
C ASN A 433 18.88 -10.00 -0.09
N GLN A 434 19.49 -9.97 1.10
CA GLN A 434 19.67 -8.69 1.75
C GLN A 434 20.76 -7.96 0.97
N ASP A 435 20.38 -7.10 0.04
CA ASP A 435 21.30 -6.06 -0.42
C ASP A 435 21.59 -5.19 0.79
N GLN A 436 22.75 -5.43 1.39
CA GLN A 436 23.31 -4.65 2.47
C GLN A 436 23.68 -3.26 1.95
N THR A 437 22.68 -2.43 1.66
CA THR A 437 22.87 -0.99 1.84
C THR A 437 22.85 -0.72 3.34
N GLU A 438 23.88 -1.21 4.01
CA GLU A 438 24.14 -0.90 5.40
C GLU A 438 24.31 0.61 5.50
N GLU A 439 23.28 1.32 5.95
CA GLU A 439 23.38 2.75 6.23
C GLU A 439 24.61 2.98 7.11
N VAL A 440 25.59 3.69 6.58
CA VAL A 440 26.79 4.07 7.33
C VAL A 440 26.50 5.36 8.05
N GLY A 441 26.71 5.37 9.36
CA GLY A 441 26.62 6.59 10.16
C GLY A 441 27.44 6.46 11.42
N PHE A 442 27.02 7.16 12.46
CA PHE A 442 27.79 7.28 13.69
C PHE A 442 26.94 6.93 14.90
N VAL A 443 27.51 6.12 15.79
CA VAL A 443 27.10 6.08 17.20
C VAL A 443 27.99 7.06 17.95
N TYR A 444 27.41 7.90 18.79
CA TYR A 444 28.15 8.91 19.56
C TYR A 444 27.84 8.84 21.04
N VAL A 445 28.79 9.32 21.83
CA VAL A 445 28.62 9.66 23.23
C VAL A 445 28.87 11.16 23.35
N MET A 446 27.95 11.89 23.98
CA MET A 446 28.08 13.33 24.18
C MET A 446 27.69 13.75 25.60
N ARG A 447 28.14 14.95 26.00
CA ARG A 447 27.80 15.55 27.29
C ARG A 447 27.76 17.08 27.22
N SER A 448 27.11 17.70 28.20
CA SER A 448 27.18 19.14 28.48
C SER A 448 28.03 19.38 29.74
N ALA A 449 28.48 20.62 29.94
CA ALA A 449 29.18 21.03 31.16
C ALA A 449 28.27 20.97 32.41
N MET A 450 26.95 21.12 32.24
CA MET A 450 25.97 21.04 33.32
C MET A 450 25.64 19.62 33.78
N HIS A 451 26.02 18.58 33.01
CA HIS A 451 25.79 17.21 33.44
C HIS A 451 26.71 16.84 34.62
N GLY A 452 26.14 16.14 35.60
CA GLY A 452 26.90 15.56 36.71
C GLY A 452 28.00 14.61 36.25
N LYS A 453 28.96 14.31 37.14
CA LYS A 453 30.09 13.43 36.84
C LYS A 453 29.59 12.09 36.30
N ASN A 454 30.22 11.59 35.23
CA ASN A 454 29.88 10.33 34.56
C ASN A 454 28.45 10.25 34.01
N ILE A 455 27.85 11.37 33.60
CA ILE A 455 26.55 11.36 32.91
C ILE A 455 26.78 11.69 31.44
N PHE A 456 26.36 10.77 30.58
CA PHE A 456 26.53 10.87 29.14
C PHE A 456 25.25 10.55 28.40
N LYS A 457 25.03 11.22 27.27
CA LYS A 457 24.01 10.85 26.29
C LYS A 457 24.63 9.94 25.24
N ILE A 458 23.95 8.83 24.94
CA ILE A 458 24.33 7.91 23.88
C ILE A 458 23.26 7.97 22.81
N GLY A 459 23.65 8.16 21.55
CA GLY A 459 22.70 8.23 20.44
C GLY A 459 23.38 7.92 19.12
N PHE A 460 22.62 8.05 18.03
CA PHE A 460 23.15 7.87 16.68
C PHE A 460 22.76 9.02 15.74
N THR A 461 23.43 9.06 14.59
CA THR A 461 23.14 9.95 13.46
C THR A 461 23.63 9.33 12.15
N LEU A 462 22.99 9.68 11.03
CA LEU A 462 23.46 9.37 9.66
C LEU A 462 24.35 10.48 9.08
N HIS A 463 24.41 11.62 9.76
CA HIS A 463 25.21 12.79 9.38
C HIS A 463 26.33 13.04 10.40
N ASP A 464 27.00 14.18 10.31
CA ASP A 464 28.06 14.53 11.25
C ASP A 464 27.52 14.58 12.71
N PRO A 465 28.18 13.90 13.68
CA PRO A 465 27.81 13.95 15.10
C PRO A 465 27.82 15.35 15.72
N GLU A 466 28.67 16.25 15.25
CA GLU A 466 28.74 17.63 15.75
C GLU A 466 27.51 18.44 15.31
N ASP A 467 27.05 18.26 14.07
CA ASP A 467 25.81 18.87 13.59
C ASP A 467 24.60 18.40 14.42
N ARG A 468 24.58 17.11 14.77
CA ARG A 468 23.56 16.55 15.64
C ARG A 468 23.62 17.13 17.05
N ALA A 469 24.82 17.31 17.60
CA ALA A 469 25.01 17.93 18.91
C ALA A 469 24.54 19.40 18.91
N ALA A 470 24.84 20.17 17.87
CA ALA A 470 24.37 21.54 17.70
C ALA A 470 22.83 21.62 17.58
N SER A 471 22.22 20.73 16.79
CA SER A 471 20.76 20.63 16.65
C SER A 471 20.08 20.33 17.99
N LEU A 472 20.61 19.40 18.78
CA LEU A 472 20.04 19.05 20.08
C LEU A 472 20.25 20.15 21.13
N SER A 473 21.33 20.93 21.00
CA SER A 473 21.62 22.08 21.87
C SER A 473 20.66 23.25 21.65
N SER A 474 19.99 23.32 20.49
CA SER A 474 19.01 24.38 20.16
C SER A 474 17.56 24.07 20.55
N THR A 475 17.30 22.88 21.12
CA THR A 475 15.93 22.46 21.52
C THR A 475 15.57 22.98 22.92
N SER A 476 14.34 23.49 23.10
CA SER A 476 13.86 23.97 24.39
C SER A 476 13.81 22.84 25.44
N GLY A 477 14.64 22.96 26.48
CA GLY A 477 14.75 21.97 27.56
C GLY A 477 16.15 21.44 27.83
N GLN A 478 17.14 21.80 26.98
CA GLN A 478 18.57 21.55 27.24
C GLN A 478 19.21 22.88 27.69
N PRO A 479 19.72 23.00 28.93
CA PRO A 479 20.16 24.28 29.48
C PRO A 479 21.55 24.72 28.98
N ASP A 480 22.31 23.86 28.31
CA ASP A 480 23.69 24.10 27.90
C ASP A 480 24.09 23.22 26.70
N ALA A 481 25.12 23.65 25.98
CA ALA A 481 25.58 23.02 24.73
C ALA A 481 26.10 21.58 24.97
N LEU A 482 25.73 20.69 24.07
CA LEU A 482 26.25 19.32 24.01
C LEU A 482 27.52 19.28 23.17
N PHE A 483 28.52 18.57 23.68
CA PHE A 483 29.79 18.32 23.01
C PHE A 483 29.97 16.83 22.81
N VAL A 484 30.35 16.44 21.59
CA VAL A 484 30.69 15.06 21.27
C VAL A 484 31.99 14.67 21.99
N VAL A 485 31.95 13.53 22.68
CA VAL A 485 33.10 13.01 23.46
C VAL A 485 33.83 11.93 22.68
N VAL A 486 33.08 11.05 22.02
CA VAL A 486 33.62 9.95 21.21
C VAL A 486 32.56 9.48 20.23
N THR A 487 33.02 8.99 19.08
CA THR A 487 32.18 8.50 18.00
C THR A 487 32.72 7.17 17.45
N TRP A 488 31.82 6.38 16.91
CA TRP A 488 32.13 5.17 16.15
C TRP A 488 31.43 5.28 14.81
N LYS A 489 32.20 5.25 13.73
CA LYS A 489 31.64 5.11 12.39
C LYS A 489 31.26 3.64 12.20
N VAL A 490 29.97 3.40 12.01
CA VAL A 490 29.42 2.05 11.99
C VAL A 490 28.39 1.89 10.89
N ARG A 491 28.20 0.63 10.52
CA ARG A 491 27.10 0.15 9.71
C ARG A 491 25.87 -0.05 10.58
N ALA A 492 24.69 0.26 10.05
CA ALA A 492 23.41 0.17 10.78
C ALA A 492 23.44 0.88 12.16
N PRO A 493 23.80 2.19 12.23
CA PRO A 493 24.03 2.90 13.49
C PRO A 493 22.83 2.89 14.45
N ARG A 494 21.59 2.88 13.91
CA ARG A 494 20.35 2.73 14.70
C ARG A 494 20.28 1.39 15.43
N ALA A 495 20.68 0.29 14.78
CA ALA A 495 20.66 -1.04 15.38
C ALA A 495 21.73 -1.21 16.46
N ILE A 496 22.92 -0.64 16.22
CA ILE A 496 24.00 -0.61 17.21
C ILE A 496 23.60 0.19 18.44
N GLU A 497 23.03 1.39 18.25
CA GLU A 497 22.59 2.25 19.36
C GLU A 497 21.52 1.57 20.24
N LYS A 498 20.53 0.92 19.62
CA LYS A 498 19.52 0.15 20.36
C LYS A 498 20.13 -0.99 21.17
N SER A 499 21.11 -1.70 20.61
CA SER A 499 21.83 -2.77 21.32
C SER A 499 22.62 -2.23 22.51
N VAL A 500 23.27 -1.07 22.36
CA VAL A 500 23.98 -0.37 23.43
C VAL A 500 23.01 0.05 24.54
N HIS A 501 21.85 0.64 24.18
CA HIS A 501 20.85 1.05 25.16
C HIS A 501 20.28 -0.12 25.95
N ARG A 502 20.04 -1.27 25.28
CA ARG A 502 19.57 -2.49 25.93
C ARG A 502 20.59 -3.03 26.93
N GLU A 503 21.86 -3.13 26.54
CA GLU A 503 22.92 -3.67 27.44
C GLU A 503 23.30 -2.70 28.57
N LEU A 504 23.18 -1.39 28.33
CA LEU A 504 23.44 -0.36 29.35
C LEU A 504 22.18 0.07 30.10
N GLY A 505 21.05 -0.61 29.90
CA GLY A 505 19.74 -0.21 30.42
C GLY A 505 19.72 0.02 31.94
N GLN A 506 20.43 -0.80 32.71
CA GLN A 506 20.55 -0.65 34.17
C GLN A 506 21.22 0.67 34.63
N TYR A 507 21.99 1.32 33.75
CA TYR A 507 22.66 2.59 34.03
C TYR A 507 21.89 3.80 33.51
N ARG A 508 20.73 3.59 32.89
CA ARG A 508 19.91 4.66 32.30
C ARG A 508 19.26 5.47 33.42
N LEU A 509 19.35 6.80 33.34
CA LEU A 509 18.82 7.71 34.35
C LEU A 509 17.30 7.84 34.29
N ASN A 510 16.71 7.67 33.10
CA ASN A 510 15.27 7.81 32.86
C ASN A 510 14.89 7.01 31.62
N ASP A 511 13.83 6.21 31.68
CA ASP A 511 13.36 5.42 30.55
C ASP A 511 13.00 6.28 29.32
N ARG A 512 12.54 7.52 29.55
CA ARG A 512 12.18 8.47 28.50
C ARG A 512 13.35 9.22 27.88
N ARG A 513 14.57 9.11 28.43
CA ARG A 513 15.74 9.84 27.93
C ARG A 513 16.98 8.96 27.83
N GLU A 514 17.79 9.20 26.82
CA GLU A 514 18.95 8.37 26.46
C GLU A 514 20.21 8.80 27.24
N PHE A 515 20.07 9.11 28.54
CA PHE A 515 21.18 9.49 29.42
C PHE A 515 21.54 8.35 30.36
N PHE A 516 22.84 8.11 30.51
CA PHE A 516 23.40 6.99 31.26
C PHE A 516 24.40 7.49 32.30
N HIS A 517 24.34 6.94 33.52
CA HIS A 517 25.28 7.22 34.59
C HIS A 517 26.32 6.09 34.70
N LEU A 518 27.41 6.24 33.95
CA LEU A 518 28.48 5.25 33.88
C LEU A 518 29.81 5.92 33.48
N LYS A 519 30.94 5.37 33.94
CA LYS A 519 32.27 5.86 33.54
C LYS A 519 32.45 5.72 32.02
N LEU A 520 33.04 6.74 31.39
CA LEU A 520 33.27 6.78 29.94
C LEU A 520 34.04 5.55 29.42
N GLU A 521 35.03 5.08 30.15
CA GLU A 521 35.82 3.89 29.80
C GLU A 521 34.95 2.63 29.67
N ALA A 522 33.99 2.45 30.59
CA ALA A 522 33.07 1.32 30.55
C ALA A 522 32.05 1.45 29.41
N ILE A 523 31.58 2.68 29.13
CA ILE A 523 30.72 2.95 27.97
C ILE A 523 31.48 2.61 26.68
N ARG A 524 32.71 3.11 26.52
CA ARG A 524 33.54 2.85 25.34
C ARG A 524 33.77 1.35 25.13
N LYS A 525 34.22 0.65 26.17
CA LYS A 525 34.45 -0.80 26.12
C LYS A 525 33.20 -1.55 25.67
N LYS A 526 32.03 -1.18 26.21
CA LYS A 526 30.77 -1.83 25.86
C LYS A 526 30.35 -1.56 24.41
N ILE A 527 30.50 -0.32 23.94
CA ILE A 527 30.20 0.02 22.54
C ILE A 527 31.17 -0.70 21.60
N ASP A 528 32.48 -0.72 21.90
CA ASP A 528 33.48 -1.47 21.12
C ASP A 528 33.14 -2.97 21.05
N GLU A 529 32.80 -3.61 22.18
CA GLU A 529 32.35 -5.02 22.21
C GLU A 529 31.15 -5.28 21.30
N ILE A 530 30.15 -4.38 21.31
CA ILE A 530 28.94 -4.52 20.49
C ILE A 530 29.26 -4.32 19.02
N VAL A 531 30.04 -3.28 18.68
CA VAL A 531 30.45 -2.98 17.30
C VAL A 531 31.27 -4.13 16.72
N ASP A 532 32.22 -4.66 17.48
CA ASP A 532 33.08 -5.77 17.05
C ASP A 532 32.27 -7.08 16.93
N ARG A 533 31.40 -7.39 17.90
CA ARG A 533 30.51 -8.56 17.85
C ARG A 533 29.54 -8.52 16.67
N SER A 534 29.08 -7.33 16.29
CA SER A 534 28.18 -7.13 15.15
C SER A 534 28.91 -6.94 13.82
N ASN A 535 30.25 -7.00 13.79
CA ASN A 535 31.08 -6.72 12.62
C ASN A 535 30.72 -5.39 11.92
N ALA A 536 30.26 -4.41 12.69
CA ALA A 536 29.66 -3.18 12.17
C ALA A 536 30.69 -2.06 11.97
N ARG A 537 31.98 -2.32 12.24
CA ARG A 537 33.02 -1.30 12.21
C ARG A 537 33.32 -0.88 10.78
N VAL A 538 33.34 0.44 10.54
CA VAL A 538 33.75 1.03 9.26
C VAL A 538 35.07 1.75 9.48
N HIS A 539 36.11 1.33 8.77
CA HIS A 539 37.44 1.92 8.82
C HIS A 539 37.51 3.25 8.06
#